data_AF-A0A432DJY4-F1
#
_entry.id   AF-A0A432DJY4-F1
#
_cell.length_a   1.000
_cell.length_b   1.000
_cell.length_c   1.000
_cell.angle_alpha   90.00
_cell.angle_beta   90.00
_cell.angle_gamma   90.00
#
_symmetry.space_group_name_H-M   'P 1'
#
loop_
_entity.id
_entity.type
_entity.pdbx_description
1 polymer ?
#
loop_
_entity_poly.entity_id
_entity_poly.type
_entity_poly.pdbx_seq_one_letter_code
_entity_poly.pdbx_strand_id
1 'polypeptide(L)'
;MNTVLYFPIASCSGVSKPEAAQYDKRWLVVDESGNWLSQDDCDKLAEIQVDISMGCLVMRADGMLRLDIPLDVLEDDDSVRRQVMVGRQQVDVVDEGELVATWVSTFLNRSCRLVKVHPEFGPVLWP
;
A
#
# COMPACT_ATOMS: atom_id res chain seq x y z
N MET A 1 -0.87 -8.17 27.42
CA MET A 1 0.16 -8.38 26.38
C MET A 1 0.01 -7.24 25.40
N ASN A 2 1.07 -6.49 25.11
CA ASN A 2 1.00 -5.41 24.13
C ASN A 2 1.17 -6.05 22.74
N THR A 3 0.10 -6.09 21.95
CA THR A 3 0.16 -6.60 20.58
C THR A 3 0.82 -5.55 19.72
N VAL A 4 1.97 -5.86 19.13
CA VAL A 4 2.60 -4.98 18.14
C VAL A 4 1.82 -5.11 16.84
N LEU A 5 1.42 -3.98 16.27
CA LEU A 5 0.76 -3.89 14.97
C LEU A 5 1.70 -3.24 13.98
N TYR A 6 1.83 -3.87 12.82
CA TYR A 6 2.54 -3.34 11.65
C TYR A 6 1.53 -2.97 10.59
N PHE A 7 1.81 -1.96 9.79
CA PHE A 7 0.90 -1.44 8.77
C PHE A 7 1.59 -1.53 7.42
N PRO A 8 1.57 -2.70 6.74
CA PRO A 8 2.27 -2.84 5.48
C PRO A 8 1.84 -1.81 4.44
N ILE A 9 0.52 -1.59 4.36
CA ILE A 9 -0.08 -0.52 3.58
C ILE A 9 -0.41 0.64 4.52
N ALA A 10 0.09 1.83 4.21
CA ALA A 10 -0.25 3.06 4.90
C ALA A 10 -1.77 3.26 4.91
N SER A 11 -2.30 3.71 6.05
CA SER A 11 -3.73 4.00 6.24
C SER A 11 -4.68 2.80 6.19
N CYS A 12 -4.19 1.57 6.07
CA CYS A 12 -5.02 0.35 6.11
C CYS A 12 -4.98 -0.34 7.49
N SER A 13 -5.62 -1.51 7.61
CA SER A 13 -5.62 -2.32 8.82
C SER A 13 -4.21 -2.80 9.22
N GLY A 14 -3.95 -2.86 10.54
CA GLY A 14 -2.70 -3.35 11.10
C GLY A 14 -2.64 -4.88 11.18
N VAL A 15 -1.43 -5.42 11.01
CA VAL A 15 -1.07 -6.84 11.02
C VAL A 15 -0.24 -7.14 12.27
N SER A 16 -0.68 -8.09 13.08
CA SER A 16 0.03 -8.46 14.32
C SER A 16 1.15 -9.50 14.12
N LYS A 17 1.43 -9.88 12.87
CA LYS A 17 2.43 -10.89 12.54
C LYS A 17 3.83 -10.29 12.53
N PRO A 18 4.84 -10.93 13.14
CA PRO A 18 6.21 -10.43 13.14
C PRO A 18 6.81 -10.35 11.73
N GLU A 19 6.35 -11.19 10.79
CA GLU A 19 6.78 -11.17 9.39
C GLU A 19 6.46 -9.85 8.68
N ALA A 20 5.40 -9.15 9.13
CA ALA A 20 5.00 -7.85 8.59
C ALA A 20 5.91 -6.70 9.05
N ALA A 21 6.78 -6.92 10.03
CA ALA A 21 7.65 -5.86 10.58
C ALA A 21 8.60 -5.25 9.54
N GLN A 22 9.17 -6.07 8.67
CA GLN A 22 10.07 -5.62 7.59
C GLN A 22 9.34 -4.88 6.45
N TYR A 23 8.01 -4.94 6.48
CA TYR A 23 7.11 -4.45 5.45
C TYR A 23 6.30 -3.25 5.92
N ASP A 24 6.52 -2.78 7.15
CA ASP A 24 5.81 -1.64 7.74
C ASP A 24 5.93 -0.39 6.86
N LYS A 25 4.78 0.15 6.46
CA LYS A 25 4.63 1.35 5.63
C LYS A 25 5.39 1.30 4.31
N ARG A 26 5.51 0.10 3.71
CA ARG A 26 6.11 -0.05 2.38
C ARG A 26 5.15 0.28 1.25
N TRP A 27 3.85 0.13 1.45
CA TRP A 27 2.85 0.44 0.43
C TRP A 27 1.99 1.63 0.86
N LEU A 28 1.43 2.31 -0.12
CA LEU A 28 0.48 3.38 0.09
C LEU A 28 -0.50 3.46 -1.08
N VAL A 29 -1.69 3.97 -0.80
CA VAL A 29 -2.69 4.24 -1.83
C VAL A 29 -2.57 5.69 -2.26
N VAL A 30 -2.55 5.92 -3.57
CA VAL A 30 -2.53 7.26 -4.16
C VAL A 30 -3.74 7.46 -5.07
N ASP A 31 -4.20 8.70 -5.18
CA ASP A 31 -5.24 9.08 -6.14
C ASP A 31 -4.68 9.17 -7.58
N GLU A 32 -5.56 9.49 -8.54
CA GLU A 32 -5.18 9.69 -9.94
C GLU A 32 -4.18 10.83 -10.19
N SER A 33 -4.09 11.80 -9.26
CA SER A 33 -3.14 12.91 -9.31
C SER A 33 -1.80 12.55 -8.64
N GLY A 34 -1.66 11.36 -8.09
CA GLY A 34 -0.46 10.89 -7.40
C GLY A 34 -0.33 11.43 -5.97
N ASN A 35 -1.42 11.86 -5.33
CA ASN A 35 -1.39 12.22 -3.91
C ASN A 35 -1.75 11.03 -3.04
N TRP A 36 -1.01 10.84 -1.95
CA TRP A 36 -1.32 9.82 -0.95
C TRP A 36 -2.69 10.07 -0.30
N LEU A 37 -3.47 9.01 -0.18
CA LEU A 37 -4.76 9.00 0.52
C LEU A 37 -4.57 8.55 1.96
N SER A 38 -4.95 9.42 2.89
CA SER A 38 -4.99 9.10 4.32
C SER A 38 -6.37 8.55 4.74
N GLN A 39 -6.49 8.08 5.99
CA GLN A 39 -7.79 7.67 6.53
C GLN A 39 -8.77 8.85 6.65
N ASP A 40 -8.26 10.08 6.82
CA ASP A 40 -9.06 11.30 6.84
C ASP A 40 -9.67 11.61 5.46
N ASP A 41 -8.96 11.24 4.39
CA ASP A 41 -9.44 11.37 3.01
C ASP A 41 -10.43 10.27 2.64
N CYS A 42 -10.25 9.06 3.18
CA CYS A 42 -11.08 7.90 2.86
C CYS A 42 -11.11 6.87 3.99
N ASP A 43 -12.15 6.92 4.83
CA ASP A 43 -12.37 5.96 5.92
C ASP A 43 -12.40 4.50 5.46
N LYS A 44 -12.85 4.25 4.22
CA LYS A 44 -12.89 2.91 3.62
C LYS A 44 -11.52 2.23 3.58
N LEU A 45 -10.41 2.99 3.57
CA LEU A 45 -9.07 2.41 3.64
C LEU A 45 -8.88 1.55 4.89
N ALA A 46 -9.49 1.92 6.02
CA ALA A 46 -9.44 1.15 7.25
C ALA A 46 -10.16 -0.21 7.12
N GLU A 47 -11.15 -0.33 6.24
CA GLU A 47 -11.90 -1.56 5.98
C GLU A 47 -11.10 -2.58 5.16
N ILE A 48 -10.02 -2.15 4.52
CA ILE A 48 -9.10 -3.06 3.80
C ILE A 48 -8.32 -3.86 4.85
N GLN A 49 -8.59 -5.15 4.88
CA GLN A 49 -7.85 -6.13 5.67
C GLN A 49 -6.57 -6.49 4.94
N VAL A 50 -5.45 -6.27 5.62
CA VAL A 50 -4.12 -6.57 5.12
C VAL A 50 -3.56 -7.74 5.91
N ASP A 51 -2.85 -8.63 5.24
CA ASP A 51 -2.11 -9.72 5.88
C ASP A 51 -0.84 -10.03 5.08
N ILE A 52 0.15 -10.63 5.73
CA ILE A 52 1.36 -11.14 5.08
C ILE A 52 1.32 -12.67 5.18
N SER A 53 1.41 -13.34 4.03
CA SER A 53 1.36 -14.80 3.97
C SER A 53 2.12 -15.34 2.76
N MET A 54 2.94 -16.37 2.97
CA MET A 54 3.67 -17.09 1.91
C MET A 54 4.49 -16.19 0.97
N GLY A 55 5.04 -15.08 1.47
CA GLY A 55 5.80 -14.13 0.64
C GLY A 55 4.93 -13.19 -0.20
N CYS A 56 3.63 -13.11 0.09
CA CYS A 56 2.69 -12.19 -0.54
C CYS A 56 2.03 -11.26 0.48
N LEU A 57 1.76 -10.02 0.05
CA LEU A 57 0.82 -9.09 0.65
C LEU A 57 -0.59 -9.51 0.23
N VAL A 58 -1.37 -9.94 1.22
CA VAL A 58 -2.75 -10.39 1.02
C VAL A 58 -3.68 -9.24 1.38
N MET A 59 -4.51 -8.84 0.44
CA MET A 59 -5.53 -7.82 0.63
C MET A 59 -6.92 -8.44 0.52
N ARG A 60 -7.81 -8.05 1.44
CA ARG A 60 -9.21 -8.48 1.48
C ARG A 60 -10.08 -7.29 1.87
N ALA A 61 -11.28 -7.26 1.32
CA ALA A 61 -12.29 -6.29 1.71
C ALA A 61 -13.68 -6.88 1.44
N ASP A 62 -14.71 -6.32 2.07
CA ASP A 62 -16.08 -6.79 1.87
C ASP A 62 -16.51 -6.60 0.40
N GLY A 63 -17.12 -7.62 -0.18
CA GLY A 63 -17.53 -7.62 -1.59
C GLY A 63 -16.39 -7.78 -2.62
N MET A 64 -15.13 -7.88 -2.18
CA MET A 64 -13.97 -7.99 -3.07
C MET A 64 -13.33 -9.39 -2.99
N LEU A 65 -12.80 -9.86 -4.13
CA LEU A 65 -12.00 -11.09 -4.15
C LEU A 65 -10.69 -10.88 -3.41
N ARG A 66 -10.17 -11.94 -2.79
CA ARG A 66 -8.81 -11.93 -2.21
C ARG A 66 -7.80 -11.56 -3.30
N LEU A 67 -6.92 -10.63 -2.98
CA LEU A 67 -5.81 -10.23 -3.82
C LEU A 67 -4.49 -10.59 -3.14
N ASP A 68 -3.58 -11.22 -3.87
CA ASP A 68 -2.27 -11.64 -3.38
C ASP A 68 -1.19 -10.96 -4.24
N ILE A 69 -0.36 -10.13 -3.61
CA ILE A 69 0.67 -9.33 -4.28
C ILE A 69 2.05 -9.81 -3.81
N PRO A 70 2.92 -10.30 -4.69
CA PRO A 70 4.22 -10.83 -4.29
C PRO A 70 5.14 -9.73 -3.73
N LEU A 71 5.72 -9.97 -2.54
CA LEU A 71 6.51 -8.96 -1.81
C LEU A 71 7.88 -8.67 -2.46
N ASP A 72 8.44 -9.68 -3.13
CA ASP A 72 9.83 -9.71 -3.64
C ASP A 72 9.94 -9.43 -5.14
N VAL A 73 8.87 -8.96 -5.80
CA VAL A 73 9.02 -8.40 -7.14
C VAL A 73 9.73 -7.05 -6.97
N LEU A 74 11.06 -7.10 -7.07
CA LEU A 74 11.88 -5.96 -7.40
C LEU A 74 11.60 -5.69 -8.87
N GLU A 75 10.74 -4.72 -9.14
CA GLU A 75 10.74 -4.09 -10.45
C GLU A 75 12.02 -3.23 -10.50
N ASP A 76 13.15 -3.87 -10.79
CA ASP A 76 14.43 -3.23 -11.16
C ASP A 76 14.31 -2.42 -12.48
N ASP A 77 13.09 -2.30 -13.00
CA ASP A 77 12.78 -1.54 -14.20
C ASP A 77 12.46 -0.10 -13.80
N ASP A 78 13.42 0.80 -14.03
CA ASP A 78 13.24 2.25 -13.85
C ASP A 78 12.00 2.79 -14.60
N SER A 79 11.48 2.06 -15.61
CA SER A 79 10.32 2.45 -16.41
C SER A 79 9.00 2.45 -15.63
N VAL A 80 8.91 1.77 -14.49
CA VAL A 80 7.70 1.74 -13.64
C VAL A 80 7.82 2.62 -12.38
N ARG A 81 8.97 3.29 -12.19
CA ARG A 81 9.16 4.27 -11.13
C ARG A 81 8.30 5.51 -11.39
N ARG A 82 7.63 5.98 -10.35
CA ARG A 82 6.80 7.18 -10.34
C ARG A 82 7.06 7.98 -9.08
N GLN A 83 6.80 9.27 -9.16
CA GLN A 83 6.87 10.15 -8.00
C GLN A 83 5.46 10.47 -7.52
N VAL A 84 5.23 10.29 -6.23
CA VAL A 84 3.96 10.60 -5.57
C VAL A 84 4.18 11.57 -4.42
N MET A 85 3.13 12.32 -4.09
CA MET A 85 3.14 13.30 -3.01
C MET A 85 2.60 12.68 -1.73
N VAL A 86 3.46 12.58 -0.70
CA VAL A 86 3.06 12.25 0.68
C VAL A 86 3.16 13.52 1.51
N GLY A 87 2.02 14.21 1.70
CA GLY A 87 2.00 15.53 2.32
C GLY A 87 2.79 16.56 1.51
N ARG A 88 3.99 16.92 1.98
CA ARG A 88 4.92 17.86 1.30
C ARG A 88 6.16 17.17 0.71
N GLN A 89 6.26 15.85 0.86
CA GLN A 89 7.40 15.06 0.41
C GLN A 89 7.07 14.36 -0.91
N GLN A 90 7.96 14.49 -1.90
CA GLN A 90 7.96 13.64 -3.08
C GLN A 90 8.63 12.31 -2.73
N VAL A 91 7.95 11.20 -3.03
CA VAL A 91 8.41 9.85 -2.73
C VAL A 91 8.48 9.07 -4.04
N ASP A 92 9.62 8.43 -4.29
CA ASP A 92 9.77 7.49 -5.39
C ASP A 92 9.09 6.17 -5.04
N VAL A 93 8.15 5.77 -5.89
CA VAL A 93 7.32 4.59 -5.73
C VAL A 93 7.24 3.79 -7.02
N VAL A 94 6.79 2.56 -6.89
CA VAL A 94 6.54 1.62 -7.99
C VAL A 94 5.06 1.28 -8.00
N ASP A 95 4.45 1.25 -9.18
CA ASP A 95 3.04 0.90 -9.37
C ASP A 95 2.86 -0.62 -9.35
N GLU A 96 2.04 -1.17 -8.46
CA GLU A 96 1.84 -2.62 -8.33
C GLU A 96 1.02 -3.23 -9.49
N GLY A 97 0.68 -2.43 -10.51
CA GLY A 97 0.04 -2.85 -11.74
C GLY A 97 -1.47 -2.58 -11.79
N GLU A 98 -2.03 -2.71 -13.00
CA GLU A 98 -3.43 -2.38 -13.29
C GLU A 98 -4.43 -3.25 -12.53
N LEU A 99 -4.07 -4.50 -12.23
CA LEU A 99 -4.93 -5.42 -11.48
C LEU A 99 -5.16 -4.89 -10.05
N VAL A 100 -4.09 -4.47 -9.37
CA VAL A 100 -4.16 -3.92 -8.02
C VAL A 100 -4.87 -2.57 -8.02
N ALA A 101 -4.55 -1.71 -9.00
CA ALA A 101 -5.23 -0.43 -9.19
C ALA A 101 -6.76 -0.60 -9.36
N THR A 102 -7.18 -1.56 -10.19
CA THR A 102 -8.60 -1.86 -10.41
C THR A 102 -9.26 -2.35 -9.13
N TRP A 103 -8.60 -3.22 -8.37
CA TRP A 103 -9.11 -3.74 -7.11
C TRP A 103 -9.34 -2.61 -6.10
N VAL A 104 -8.33 -1.78 -5.85
CA VAL A 104 -8.41 -0.68 -4.89
C VAL A 104 -9.43 0.37 -5.36
N SER A 105 -9.42 0.69 -6.66
CA SER A 105 -10.36 1.67 -7.22
C SER A 105 -11.81 1.22 -7.09
N THR A 106 -12.08 -0.06 -7.33
CA THR A 106 -13.43 -0.62 -7.24
C THR A 106 -13.93 -0.58 -5.80
N PHE A 107 -13.08 -0.96 -4.84
CA PHE A 107 -13.47 -0.98 -3.43
C PHE A 107 -13.69 0.43 -2.86
N LEU A 108 -12.77 1.35 -3.14
CA LEU A 108 -12.87 2.75 -2.70
C LEU A 108 -13.89 3.55 -3.52
N ASN A 109 -14.36 3.00 -4.64
CA ASN A 109 -15.24 3.67 -5.61
C ASN A 109 -14.66 5.02 -6.08
N ARG A 110 -13.34 5.03 -6.32
CA ARG A 110 -12.54 6.21 -6.68
C ARG A 110 -11.33 5.77 -7.50
N SER A 111 -10.87 6.58 -8.45
CA SER A 111 -9.64 6.32 -9.20
C SER A 111 -8.41 6.37 -8.29
N CYS A 112 -7.92 5.19 -7.87
CA CYS A 112 -6.81 5.05 -6.93
C CYS A 112 -5.86 3.93 -7.36
N ARG A 113 -4.61 4.01 -6.94
CA ARG A 113 -3.58 3.01 -7.23
C ARG A 113 -2.84 2.65 -5.95
N LEU A 114 -2.52 1.37 -5.79
CA LEU A 114 -1.58 0.93 -4.77
C LEU A 114 -0.17 1.06 -5.34
N VAL A 115 0.69 1.73 -4.60
CA VAL A 115 2.09 1.91 -4.97
C VAL A 115 2.98 1.49 -3.82
N LYS A 116 4.18 1.02 -4.14
CA LYS A 116 5.19 0.54 -3.21
C LYS A 116 6.35 1.53 -3.16
N VAL A 117 6.76 1.93 -1.97
CA VAL A 117 7.94 2.79 -1.77
C VAL A 117 9.18 2.09 -2.31
N HIS A 118 9.93 2.80 -3.14
CA HIS A 118 11.15 2.28 -3.72
C HIS A 118 12.18 1.99 -2.61
N PRO A 119 12.83 0.80 -2.59
CA PRO A 119 13.75 0.42 -1.51
C PRO A 119 14.96 1.38 -1.38
N GLU A 120 15.37 2.02 -2.47
CA GLU A 120 16.46 3.00 -2.46
C GLU A 120 16.06 4.40 -1.96
N PHE A 121 14.76 4.72 -1.87
CA PHE A 121 14.31 6.06 -1.45
C PHE A 121 14.60 6.34 0.04
N GLY A 122 14.51 5.30 0.88
CA GLY A 122 14.67 5.43 2.33
C GLY A 122 13.35 5.74 3.07
N PRO A 123 13.42 6.27 4.31
CA PRO A 123 12.25 6.42 5.16
C PRO A 123 11.30 7.52 4.64
N VAL A 124 10.03 7.16 4.45
CA VAL A 124 8.97 8.13 4.12
C VAL A 124 8.52 8.86 5.38
N LEU A 125 8.42 10.19 5.30
CA LEU A 125 7.84 11.02 6.36
C LEU A 125 6.32 11.04 6.18
N TRP A 126 5.63 10.31 7.05
CA TRP A 126 4.17 10.30 7.10
C TRP A 126 3.71 11.49 7.96
N PRO A 127 2.87 12.40 7.41
CA PRO A 127 2.39 13.57 8.14
C PRO A 127 1.40 13.24 9.25
#